data_AF-A0A352CCM0-F1
#
_entry.id   AF-A0A352CCM0-F1
#
_cell.length_a   1.000
_cell.length_b   1.000
_cell.length_c   1.000
_cell.angle_alpha   90.00
_cell.angle_beta   90.00
_cell.angle_gamma   90.00
#
_symmetry.space_group_name_H-M   'P 1'
#
loop_
_entity.id
_entity.type
_entity.pdbx_description
1 polymer ?
#
loop_
_entity_poly.entity_id
_entity_poly.type
_entity_poly.pdbx_seq_one_letter_code
_entity_poly.pdbx_strand_id
1 'polypeptide(L)' 'MTAERRVKIFKNGRNQAVRIPREFELSGEDAVMRKEGQRLVIEPAAPQSLVALLKSLKPIDEDFAPIPDPAPGKTEL' A
#
# COMPACT_ATOMS: atom_id res chain seq x y z
N MET A 1 7.23 -9.47 17.22
CA MET A 1 8.57 -10.05 17.07
C MET A 1 9.00 -9.80 15.63
N THR A 2 10.10 -9.09 15.41
CA THR A 2 10.67 -8.91 14.07
C THR A 2 11.31 -10.21 13.65
N ALA A 3 10.73 -10.90 12.67
CA ALA A 3 11.36 -12.06 12.06
C ALA A 3 12.56 -11.58 11.23
N GLU A 4 13.76 -12.11 11.51
CA GLU A 4 14.96 -11.85 10.72
C GLU A 4 15.40 -13.14 10.04
N ARG A 5 15.65 -13.08 8.72
CA ARG A 5 16.21 -14.20 7.97
C ARG A 5 17.33 -13.75 7.06
N ARG A 6 18.49 -14.39 7.21
CA ARG A 6 19.61 -14.20 6.29
C ARG A 6 19.27 -14.82 4.94
N VAL A 7 19.23 -13.97 3.91
CA VAL A 7 18.97 -14.37 2.52
C VAL A 7 20.23 -14.20 1.68
N LYS A 8 20.36 -15.02 0.63
CA LYS A 8 21.44 -14.86 -0.36
C LYS A 8 20.95 -14.00 -1.52
N ILE A 9 21.77 -13.04 -1.90
CA ILE A 9 21.57 -12.23 -3.08
C ILE A 9 22.17 -12.97 -4.29
N PHE A 10 21.49 -12.94 -5.43
CA PHE A 10 21.92 -13.60 -6.66
C PHE A 10 21.67 -12.71 -7.88
N LYS A 11 22.09 -13.18 -9.06
CA LYS A 11 21.84 -12.51 -10.34
C LYS A 11 20.65 -13.13 -11.04
N ASN A 12 19.73 -12.31 -11.52
CA ASN A 12 18.69 -12.68 -12.47
C ASN A 12 18.94 -11.92 -13.77
N GLY A 13 19.63 -12.56 -14.71
CA GLY A 13 20.19 -11.88 -15.89
C GLY A 13 21.12 -10.73 -15.50
N ARG A 14 20.83 -9.53 -16.00
CA ARG A 14 21.60 -8.31 -15.69
C ARG A 14 21.28 -7.74 -14.31
N ASN A 15 20.20 -8.18 -13.66
CA ASN A 15 19.69 -7.59 -12.43
C ASN A 15 20.17 -8.37 -11.19
N GLN A 16 20.17 -7.69 -10.04
CA GLN A 16 20.32 -8.32 -8.74
C GLN A 16 18.95 -8.75 -8.22
N ALA A 17 18.88 -9.89 -7.55
CA ALA A 17 17.63 -10.44 -7.04
C ALA A 17 17.84 -11.10 -5.67
N VAL A 18 16.76 -11.16 -4.90
CA VAL A 18 16.67 -11.88 -3.63
C VAL A 18 15.40 -12.71 -3.65
N ARG A 19 15.44 -13.93 -3.07
CA ARG A 19 14.22 -14.73 -2.87
C ARG A 19 13.55 -14.24 -1.60
N ILE A 20 12.27 -13.92 -1.68
CA ILE A 20 11.44 -13.56 -0.52
C ILE A 20 10.99 -14.89 0.12
N PRO A 21 11.39 -15.19 1.38
CA PRO A 21 10.88 -16.37 2.09
C PRO A 21 9.37 -16.24 2.36
N ARG A 22 8.68 -17.38 2.51
CA ARG A 22 7.20 -17.43 2.63
C ARG A 22 6.65 -16.55 3.74
N GLU A 23 7.35 -16.49 4.87
CA GLU A 23 6.96 -15.69 6.03
C GLU A 23 7.07 -14.16 5.79
N PHE A 24 7.69 -13.74 4.69
CA PHE A 24 7.83 -12.33 4.28
C PHE A 24 7.12 -12.03 2.95
N GLU A 25 6.31 -12.95 2.41
CA GLU A 25 5.57 -12.70 1.17
C GLU A 25 4.61 -11.51 1.34
N LEU A 26 4.65 -10.61 0.36
CA LEU A 26 3.77 -9.44 0.30
C LEU A 26 2.44 -9.83 -0.33
N SER A 27 1.36 -9.16 0.07
CA SER A 27 0.06 -9.31 -0.59
C SER A 27 0.06 -8.63 -1.95
N GLY A 28 -0.50 -9.30 -2.97
CA GLY A 28 -0.64 -8.75 -4.31
C GLY A 28 0.47 -9.18 -5.28
N GLU A 29 0.43 -8.63 -6.49
CA GLU A 29 1.37 -8.99 -7.57
C GLU A 29 2.51 -7.98 -7.73
N ASP A 30 2.29 -6.73 -7.28
CA ASP A 30 3.21 -5.61 -7.44
C ASP A 30 3.73 -5.11 -6.09
N ALA A 31 4.98 -4.63 -6.09
CA ALA A 31 5.62 -4.03 -4.93
C ALA A 31 6.45 -2.79 -5.32
N VAL A 32 6.51 -1.83 -4.41
CA VAL A 32 7.39 -0.66 -4.53
C VAL A 32 8.65 -0.91 -3.72
N MET A 33 9.80 -0.62 -4.33
CA MET A 33 11.11 -0.71 -3.68
C MET A 33 11.74 0.68 -3.59
N ARG A 34 12.18 1.07 -2.38
CA ARG A 34 12.89 2.32 -2.14
C ARG A 34 14.15 2.10 -1.30
N LYS A 35 15.15 2.95 -1.50
CA LYS A 35 16.42 2.90 -0.78
C LYS A 35 16.46 3.96 0.32
N GLU A 36 16.62 3.52 1.56
CA GLU A 36 16.73 4.38 2.74
C GLU A 36 18.12 4.18 3.36
N GLY A 37 19.08 5.03 2.96
CA GLY A 37 20.48 4.89 3.34
C GLY A 37 21.09 3.57 2.86
N GLN A 38 21.38 2.66 3.80
CA GLN A 38 21.90 1.32 3.51
C GLN A 38 20.82 0.23 3.45
N ARG A 39 19.55 0.60 3.63
CA ARG A 39 18.42 -0.34 3.65
C ARG A 39 17.66 -0.28 2.33
N LEU A 40 17.16 -1.43 1.88
CA LEU A 40 16.13 -1.52 0.87
C LEU A 40 14.81 -1.80 1.57
N VAL A 41 13.83 -0.94 1.37
CA VAL A 41 12.46 -1.09 1.86
C VAL A 41 11.60 -1.53 0.70
N ILE A 42 10.87 -2.63 0.89
CA ILE A 42 9.95 -3.19 -0.10
C ILE A 42 8.57 -3.23 0.55
N GLU A 43 7.59 -2.64 -0.10
CA GLU A 43 6.20 -2.58 0.38
C GLU A 43 5.22 -2.94 -0.76
N PRO A 44 4.02 -3.46 -0.47
CA PRO A 44 3.02 -3.72 -1.50
C PRO A 44 2.70 -2.45 -2.28
N ALA A 45 2.52 -2.56 -3.59
CA ALA A 45 2.10 -1.41 -4.38
C ALA A 45 0.68 -0.99 -4.00
N ALA A 46 0.42 0.32 -4.00
CA ALA A 46 -0.91 0.85 -3.79
C ALA A 46 -1.87 0.36 -4.89
N PRO A 47 -3.18 0.20 -4.60
CA PRO A 47 -4.16 -0.19 -5.61
C PRO A 47 -4.10 0.76 -6.81
N GLN A 48 -3.95 0.21 -8.02
CA GLN A 48 -3.78 1.00 -9.24
C GLN A 48 -5.06 1.70 -9.72
N SER A 49 -6.21 1.47 -9.07
CA SER A 49 -7.48 2.10 -9.45
C SER A 49 -8.36 2.46 -8.25
N LEU A 50 -9.19 3.49 -8.42
CA LEU A 50 -10.22 3.88 -7.45
C LEU A 50 -11.13 2.69 -7.11
N VAL A 51 -11.48 1.86 -8.09
CA VAL A 51 -12.32 0.66 -7.87
C VAL A 51 -11.60 -0.35 -6.97
N ALA A 52 -10.32 -0.60 -7.20
CA ALA A 52 -9.54 -1.52 -6.37
C ALA A 52 -9.38 -1.01 -4.94
N LEU A 53 -9.22 0.31 -4.77
CA LEU A 53 -9.22 0.96 -3.46
C LEU A 53 -10.57 0.83 -2.75
N LEU A 54 -11.67 1.15 -3.42
CA LEU A 54 -13.01 1.06 -2.82
C LEU A 54 -13.34 -0.38 -2.36
N LYS A 55 -12.87 -1.39 -3.10
CA LYS A 55 -13.02 -2.80 -2.71
C LYS A 55 -12.23 -3.20 -1.46
N SER A 56 -11.16 -2.48 -1.11
CA SER A 56 -10.34 -2.79 0.07
C SER A 56 -10.84 -2.10 1.34
N LEU A 57 -11.74 -1.11 1.21
CA LEU A 57 -12.31 -0.41 2.35
C LEU A 57 -13.22 -1.34 3.16
N LYS A 58 -13.03 -1.33 4.48
CA LYS A 58 -13.93 -1.98 5.42
C LYS A 58 -15.10 -1.05 5.76
N PRO A 59 -16.26 -1.60 6.14
CA PRO A 59 -17.32 -0.81 6.74
C PRO A 59 -16.77 0.02 7.91
N ILE A 60 -17.25 1.25 8.02
CA ILE A 60 -17.01 2.12 9.17
C ILE A 60 -18.14 1.83 10.16
N ASP A 61 -17.79 1.43 11.37
CA ASP A 61 -18.75 1.13 12.44
C ASP A 61 -19.07 2.37 13.31
N GLU A 62 -18.52 3.52 12.97
CA GLU A 62 -18.74 4.80 13.65
C GLU A 62 -19.96 5.54 13.08
N ASP A 63 -20.79 6.08 13.97
CA ASP A 63 -21.84 7.01 13.60
C ASP A 63 -21.24 8.38 13.24
N PHE A 64 -21.67 8.93 12.11
CA PHE A 64 -21.29 10.28 11.72
C PHE A 64 -21.99 11.31 12.60
N ALA A 65 -21.25 12.36 12.99
CA ALA A 65 -21.87 13.52 13.62
C ALA A 65 -22.89 14.18 12.66
N PRO A 66 -23.92 14.88 13.17
CA PRO A 66 -24.86 15.61 12.33
C PRO A 66 -24.12 16.55 11.37
N ILE A 67 -24.38 16.40 10.07
CA ILE A 67 -23.84 17.28 9.04
C ILE A 67 -24.85 18.41 8.82
N PRO A 68 -24.48 19.68 9.05
CA PRO A 68 -25.34 20.79 8.69
C PRO A 68 -25.57 20.81 7.17
N ASP A 69 -26.83 20.76 6.73
CA ASP A 69 -27.23 20.86 5.33
C ASP A 69 -27.99 22.19 5.10
N PRO A 70 -27.29 23.34 5.10
CA PRO A 70 -27.92 24.62 4.85
C PRO A 70 -28.33 24.74 3.38
N ALA A 71 -29.38 25.53 3.12
CA ALA A 71 -29.76 25.86 1.75
C ALA A 71 -28.57 26.46 0.97
N PRO A 72 -28.44 26.17 -0.34
CA PRO A 72 -27.39 26.77 -1.15
C PRO A 72 -27.45 28.30 -1.08
N GLY A 73 -26.28 28.94 -1.09
CA GLY A 73 -26.18 30.39 -1.17
C GLY A 73 -26.86 30.93 -2.44
N LYS A 74 -27.27 32.20 -2.40
CA LYS A 74 -27.76 32.87 -3.62
C LYS A 74 -26.62 32.94 -4.64
N THR A 75 -26.82 32.39 -5.83
CA THR A 75 -25.92 32.58 -6.96
C THR A 75 -26.26 33.91 -7.63
N GLU A 76 -25.29 34.82 -7.74
CA GLU A 76 -25.44 36.00 -8.59
C GLU A 76 -25.18 35.59 -10.05
N LEU A 77 -26.10 35.96 -10.95
CA LEU A 77 -25.96 35.81 -12.41
C LEU A 77 -25.34 37.08 -13.01
#